data_AF-A0A369TKQ8-F1
#
_entry.id   AF-A0A369TKQ8-F1
#
_cell.length_a   1.000
_cell.length_b   1.000
_cell.length_c   1.000
_cell.angle_alpha   90.00
_cell.angle_beta   90.00
_cell.angle_gamma   90.00
#
_symmetry.space_group_name_H-M   'P 1'
#
loop_
_entity.id
_entity.type
_entity.pdbx_description
1 polymer ?
#
loop_
_entity_poly.entity_id
_entity_poly.type
_entity_poly.pdbx_seq_one_letter_code
_entity_poly.pdbx_strand_id
1 'polypeptide(L)'
;MKRTLALTAMLGSIATVPAFAAGPTMVEAEPAPMAPAVTPVAPIRDRDFTGFSLGGQFGYGKVDTDSPDLDGGDGLYGLRAYYDYDFGDYVLGGGLQYDETDIDLDGAATVDSVLRAGVRGGYDYQGNLFYGTAGYAKAFTEDDAVSVGDSNGYFVGVGAESFITDNVTVGTELVYHKFQDFEIDDLEADATTANIMVNYRF
;
A
#
# COMPACT_ATOMS: atom_id res chain seq x y z
N MET A 1 42.91 -76.67 13.69
CA MET A 1 42.46 -78.06 13.89
C MET A 1 41.03 -78.17 13.37
N LYS A 2 40.81 -78.99 12.33
CA LYS A 2 39.49 -79.28 11.75
C LYS A 2 38.79 -80.33 12.62
N ARG A 3 37.51 -80.14 12.92
CA ARG A 3 36.61 -81.23 13.34
C ARG A 3 35.27 -81.07 12.64
N THR A 4 34.90 -82.14 11.97
CA THR A 4 33.74 -82.32 11.09
C THR A 4 32.78 -83.33 11.75
N LEU A 5 31.54 -83.38 11.25
CA LEU A 5 30.45 -84.35 11.51
C LEU A 5 29.62 -84.10 12.79
N ALA A 6 28.29 -84.30 12.83
CA ALA A 6 27.42 -85.13 11.99
C ALA A 6 25.98 -84.60 11.89
N LEU A 7 25.33 -85.09 10.84
CA LEU A 7 23.97 -84.92 10.35
C LEU A 7 22.94 -85.59 11.28
N THR A 8 21.76 -84.98 11.48
CA THR A 8 20.53 -85.74 11.79
C THR A 8 19.33 -85.01 11.18
N ALA A 9 18.75 -85.61 10.15
CA ALA A 9 17.47 -85.23 9.57
C ALA A 9 16.35 -85.94 10.33
N MET A 10 15.29 -85.21 10.69
CA MET A 10 13.99 -85.80 10.99
C MET A 10 12.91 -85.02 10.25
N LEU A 11 12.19 -85.74 9.40
CA LEU A 11 11.04 -85.30 8.63
C LEU A 11 9.77 -85.19 9.50
N GLY A 12 8.84 -84.34 9.04
CA GLY A 12 7.41 -84.35 9.42
C GLY A 12 7.06 -83.25 10.41
N SER A 13 6.14 -82.32 10.16
CA SER A 13 4.88 -82.39 9.40
C SER A 13 4.44 -80.99 9.00
N ILE A 14 4.03 -80.79 7.74
CA ILE A 14 3.36 -79.56 7.30
C ILE A 14 1.94 -79.61 7.86
N ALA A 15 1.69 -78.85 8.93
CA ALA A 15 0.33 -78.56 9.34
C ALA A 15 -0.20 -77.43 8.45
N THR A 16 -1.07 -77.77 7.51
CA THR A 16 -1.90 -76.80 6.78
C THR A 16 -2.87 -76.15 7.76
N VAL A 17 -2.63 -74.88 8.12
CA VAL A 17 -3.58 -74.07 8.88
C VAL A 17 -4.54 -73.43 7.87
N PRO A 18 -5.87 -73.51 8.05
CA PRO A 18 -6.81 -72.86 7.13
C PRO A 18 -6.60 -71.33 7.20
N ALA A 19 -6.36 -70.72 6.04
CA ALA A 19 -6.31 -69.27 5.91
C ALA A 19 -7.71 -68.69 6.12
N PHE A 20 -7.94 -68.06 7.28
CA PHE A 20 -9.11 -67.21 7.48
C PHE A 20 -8.93 -65.94 6.63
N ALA A 21 -9.68 -65.85 5.52
CA ALA A 21 -9.71 -64.69 4.62
C ALA A 21 -10.59 -63.54 5.16
N ALA A 22 -10.48 -63.25 6.46
CA ALA A 22 -11.18 -62.13 7.12
C ALA A 22 -10.23 -61.44 8.11
N GLY A 23 -9.11 -60.94 7.60
CA GLY A 23 -8.34 -59.91 8.30
C GLY A 23 -9.07 -58.56 8.21
N PRO A 24 -8.87 -57.63 9.16
CA PRO A 24 -9.52 -56.34 9.13
C PRO A 24 -9.25 -55.64 7.81
N THR A 25 -10.31 -55.24 7.10
CA THR A 25 -10.19 -54.37 5.92
C THR A 25 -9.50 -53.10 6.38
N MET A 26 -8.26 -52.87 5.92
CA MET A 26 -7.62 -51.57 6.06
C MET A 26 -8.51 -50.58 5.32
N VAL A 27 -9.21 -49.72 6.08
CA VAL A 27 -9.87 -48.55 5.52
C VAL A 27 -8.75 -47.70 4.93
N GLU A 28 -8.71 -47.61 3.61
CA GLU A 28 -7.83 -46.68 2.93
C GLU A 28 -8.18 -45.29 3.45
N ALA A 29 -7.23 -44.65 4.14
CA ALA A 29 -7.43 -43.30 4.64
C ALA A 29 -7.60 -42.41 3.41
N GLU A 30 -8.79 -41.81 3.26
CA GLU A 30 -9.06 -40.80 2.25
C GLU A 30 -7.97 -39.72 2.36
N PRO A 31 -7.27 -39.36 1.26
CA PRO A 31 -6.22 -38.37 1.33
C PRO A 31 -6.83 -37.09 1.90
N ALA A 32 -6.32 -36.67 3.07
CA ALA A 32 -6.76 -35.44 3.70
C ALA A 32 -6.70 -34.30 2.66
N PRO A 33 -7.72 -33.42 2.59
CA PRO A 33 -7.70 -32.32 1.66
C PRO A 33 -6.41 -31.53 1.86
N MET A 34 -5.57 -31.49 0.82
CA MET A 34 -4.37 -30.69 0.82
C MET A 34 -4.81 -29.24 1.06
N ALA A 35 -4.48 -28.69 2.23
CA ALA A 35 -4.59 -27.27 2.45
C ALA A 35 -3.86 -26.55 1.31
N PRO A 36 -4.42 -25.48 0.73
CA PRO A 36 -3.75 -24.76 -0.34
C PRO A 36 -2.36 -24.35 0.15
N ALA A 37 -1.33 -24.81 -0.55
CA ALA A 37 0.02 -24.40 -0.27
C ALA A 37 0.07 -22.88 -0.45
N VAL A 38 0.38 -22.16 0.62
CA VAL A 38 0.67 -20.73 0.54
C VAL A 38 1.96 -20.62 -0.26
N THR A 39 1.86 -20.33 -1.55
CA THR A 39 3.04 -20.06 -2.39
C THR A 39 3.75 -18.85 -1.80
N PRO A 40 5.02 -18.96 -1.40
CA PRO A 40 5.79 -17.80 -1.00
C PRO A 40 5.80 -16.83 -2.19
N VAL A 41 5.35 -15.59 -1.98
CA VAL A 41 5.62 -14.51 -2.94
C VAL A 41 7.13 -14.46 -3.07
N ALA A 42 7.64 -14.66 -4.30
CA ALA A 42 9.08 -14.60 -4.54
C ALA A 42 9.62 -13.27 -3.98
N PRO A 43 10.74 -13.28 -3.24
CA PRO A 43 11.33 -12.04 -2.78
C PRO A 43 11.64 -11.22 -4.02
N ILE A 44 10.97 -10.09 -4.12
CA ILE A 44 11.14 -9.27 -5.29
C ILE A 44 12.50 -8.62 -5.17
N ARG A 45 13.43 -9.09 -5.98
CA ARG A 45 14.71 -8.43 -6.17
C ARG A 45 14.60 -7.70 -7.49
N ASP A 46 14.81 -6.39 -7.40
CA ASP A 46 14.79 -5.44 -8.51
C ASP A 46 13.37 -4.97 -8.89
N ARG A 47 12.65 -4.36 -7.94
CA ARG A 47 11.52 -3.48 -8.30
C ARG A 47 12.10 -2.17 -8.78
N ASP A 48 11.76 -1.78 -10.00
CA ASP A 48 12.20 -0.52 -10.59
C ASP A 48 11.08 0.52 -10.41
N PHE A 49 11.38 1.60 -9.72
CA PHE A 49 10.48 2.74 -9.65
C PHE A 49 10.56 3.61 -10.91
N THR A 50 11.39 3.35 -11.89
CA THR A 50 11.42 4.15 -13.12
C THR A 50 10.10 4.00 -13.89
N GLY A 51 9.54 5.12 -14.35
CA GLY A 51 8.40 5.13 -15.26
C GLY A 51 7.24 6.01 -14.83
N PHE A 52 6.18 5.95 -15.63
CA PHE A 52 4.92 6.63 -15.32
C PHE A 52 4.12 5.81 -14.33
N SER A 53 3.43 6.47 -13.41
CA SER A 53 2.47 5.86 -12.52
C SER A 53 1.19 6.70 -12.46
N LEU A 54 0.06 6.01 -12.37
CA LEU A 54 -1.26 6.60 -12.23
C LEU A 54 -2.01 5.83 -11.14
N GLY A 55 -2.61 6.56 -10.22
CA GLY A 55 -3.22 5.97 -9.04
C GLY A 55 -4.38 6.77 -8.51
N GLY A 56 -5.09 6.14 -7.59
CA GLY A 56 -6.06 6.79 -6.73
C GLY A 56 -5.47 6.99 -5.34
N GLN A 57 -6.00 7.97 -4.64
CA GLN A 57 -5.76 8.15 -3.21
C GLN A 57 -7.06 8.39 -2.48
N PHE A 58 -7.09 7.98 -1.23
CA PHE A 58 -8.17 8.21 -0.30
C PHE A 58 -7.53 8.57 1.04
N GLY A 59 -8.10 9.52 1.76
CA GLY A 59 -7.54 9.93 3.02
C GLY A 59 -8.51 10.72 3.85
N TYR A 60 -7.95 11.33 4.88
CA TYR A 60 -8.65 12.22 5.78
C TYR A 60 -7.82 13.48 5.95
N GLY A 61 -8.48 14.63 5.78
CA GLY A 61 -7.91 15.94 5.94
C GLY A 61 -8.36 16.53 7.27
N LYS A 62 -7.46 17.25 7.94
CA LYS A 62 -7.81 18.17 9.01
C LYS A 62 -7.32 19.55 8.63
N VAL A 63 -8.19 20.53 8.77
CA VAL A 63 -7.89 21.95 8.58
C VAL A 63 -8.08 22.61 9.93
N ASP A 64 -7.05 23.32 10.36
CA ASP A 64 -7.06 24.14 11.56
C ASP A 64 -6.72 25.58 11.15
N THR A 65 -7.53 26.57 11.55
CA THR A 65 -7.28 28.00 11.28
C THR A 65 -7.12 28.78 12.58
N ASP A 66 -6.16 29.71 12.64
CA ASP A 66 -5.84 30.42 13.89
C ASP A 66 -6.83 31.54 14.23
N SER A 67 -7.51 32.16 13.26
CA SER A 67 -8.50 33.24 13.49
C SER A 67 -9.33 33.57 12.24
N PRO A 68 -10.60 33.13 12.13
CA PRO A 68 -11.40 32.45 13.15
C PRO A 68 -10.89 31.04 13.46
N ASP A 69 -11.14 30.57 14.68
CA ASP A 69 -10.87 29.21 15.14
C ASP A 69 -11.93 28.28 14.52
N LEU A 70 -11.59 27.66 13.38
CA LEU A 70 -12.44 26.73 12.65
C LEU A 70 -11.73 25.39 12.58
N ASP A 71 -12.40 24.34 13.04
CA ASP A 71 -11.95 22.96 12.95
C ASP A 71 -12.86 22.17 12.00
N GLY A 72 -12.25 21.63 10.94
CA GLY A 72 -12.96 20.86 9.93
C GLY A 72 -12.15 19.65 9.50
N GLY A 73 -12.82 18.52 9.28
CA GLY A 73 -12.13 17.36 8.74
C GLY A 73 -13.09 16.38 8.08
N ASP A 74 -12.84 16.10 6.81
CA ASP A 74 -13.58 15.15 6.01
C ASP A 74 -12.65 14.21 5.25
N GLY A 75 -13.24 13.15 4.72
CA GLY A 75 -12.61 12.30 3.74
C GLY A 75 -12.26 13.10 2.48
N LEU A 76 -11.10 12.79 1.92
CA LEU A 76 -10.73 13.22 0.57
C LEU A 76 -10.45 11.99 -0.27
N TYR A 77 -10.72 12.09 -1.56
CA TYR A 77 -10.31 11.09 -2.52
C TYR A 77 -9.86 11.78 -3.79
N GLY A 78 -8.94 11.16 -4.50
CA GLY A 78 -8.28 11.85 -5.60
C GLY A 78 -7.55 10.92 -6.54
N LEU A 79 -7.03 11.55 -7.59
CA LEU A 79 -6.15 10.92 -8.56
C LEU A 79 -4.75 11.49 -8.43
N ARG A 80 -3.76 10.64 -8.65
CA ARG A 80 -2.35 11.03 -8.64
C ARG A 80 -1.61 10.44 -9.81
N ALA A 81 -0.74 11.22 -10.41
CA ALA A 81 0.10 10.83 -11.52
C ALA A 81 1.54 11.28 -11.28
N TYR A 82 2.49 10.37 -11.41
CA TYR A 82 3.91 10.64 -11.24
C TYR A 82 4.72 10.08 -12.39
N TYR A 83 5.84 10.72 -12.68
CA TYR A 83 6.93 10.14 -13.43
C TYR A 83 8.15 10.09 -12.53
N ASP A 84 8.60 8.88 -12.22
CA ASP A 84 9.74 8.65 -11.33
C ASP A 84 10.91 8.08 -12.13
N TYR A 85 12.12 8.34 -11.63
CA TYR A 85 13.35 7.81 -12.15
C TYR A 85 14.14 7.18 -11.02
N ASP A 86 14.49 5.91 -11.19
CA ASP A 86 15.24 5.12 -10.22
C ASP A 86 16.74 5.17 -10.55
N PHE A 87 17.54 5.53 -9.55
CA PHE A 87 19.00 5.62 -9.61
C PHE A 87 19.68 4.45 -8.87
N GLY A 88 18.93 3.39 -8.57
CA GLY A 88 19.36 2.21 -7.82
C GLY A 88 18.95 2.31 -6.35
N ASP A 89 19.62 3.16 -5.58
CA ASP A 89 19.31 3.35 -4.15
C ASP A 89 18.31 4.50 -3.91
N TYR A 90 18.14 5.38 -4.90
CA TYR A 90 17.35 6.60 -4.76
C TYR A 90 16.39 6.75 -5.92
N VAL A 91 15.22 7.28 -5.63
CA VAL A 91 14.20 7.59 -6.64
C VAL A 91 13.93 9.08 -6.60
N LEU A 92 13.85 9.70 -7.77
CA LEU A 92 13.41 11.09 -7.90
C LEU A 92 12.33 11.17 -8.97
N GLY A 93 11.25 11.90 -8.68
CA GLY A 93 10.13 12.04 -9.58
C GLY A 93 9.42 13.37 -9.45
N GLY A 94 8.58 13.65 -10.43
CA GLY A 94 7.67 14.79 -10.46
C GLY A 94 6.26 14.32 -10.77
N GLY A 95 5.26 14.99 -10.22
CA GLY A 95 3.89 14.56 -10.39
C GLY A 95 2.85 15.62 -10.10
N LEU A 96 1.62 15.24 -10.41
CA LEU A 96 0.40 16.01 -10.18
C LEU A 96 -0.55 15.14 -9.37
N GLN A 97 -1.26 15.76 -8.43
CA GLN A 97 -2.31 15.15 -7.64
C GLN A 97 -3.53 16.07 -7.72
N TYR A 98 -4.71 15.48 -7.82
CA TYR A 98 -5.97 16.19 -7.81
C TYR A 98 -6.89 15.46 -6.83
N ASP A 99 -7.24 16.15 -5.76
CA ASP A 99 -8.08 15.64 -4.68
C ASP A 99 -9.43 16.36 -4.72
N GLU A 100 -10.50 15.58 -4.79
CA GLU A 100 -11.87 16.03 -4.55
C GLU A 100 -12.16 15.88 -3.06
N THR A 101 -12.83 16.87 -2.48
CA THR A 101 -13.20 16.88 -1.07
C THR A 101 -14.50 17.65 -0.89
N ASP A 102 -15.27 17.35 0.15
CA ASP A 102 -16.51 18.04 0.50
C ASP A 102 -16.36 18.64 1.92
N ILE A 103 -15.24 19.32 2.18
CA ILE A 103 -14.98 19.88 3.53
C ILE A 103 -15.80 21.17 3.71
N ASP A 104 -16.88 21.04 4.47
CA ASP A 104 -17.69 22.16 4.95
C ASP A 104 -17.00 22.92 6.11
N LEU A 105 -16.65 24.18 5.90
CA LEU A 105 -16.09 25.07 6.93
C LEU A 105 -17.22 25.80 7.69
N ASP A 106 -18.01 25.04 8.44
CA ASP A 106 -19.11 25.52 9.32
C ASP A 106 -20.08 26.51 8.63
N GLY A 107 -20.37 26.28 7.35
CA GLY A 107 -21.31 27.07 6.54
C GLY A 107 -20.77 28.39 6.00
N ALA A 108 -19.47 28.67 6.13
CA ALA A 108 -18.84 29.87 5.58
C ALA A 108 -18.25 29.67 4.16
N ALA A 109 -17.73 28.48 3.86
CA ALA A 109 -17.24 28.07 2.54
C ALA A 109 -17.11 26.54 2.47
N THR A 110 -17.13 25.99 1.26
CA THR A 110 -16.86 24.56 0.99
C THR A 110 -15.60 24.47 0.14
N VAL A 111 -14.66 23.61 0.53
CA VAL A 111 -13.47 23.32 -0.29
C VAL A 111 -13.83 22.14 -1.18
N ASP A 112 -13.93 22.37 -2.49
CA ASP A 112 -14.38 21.32 -3.43
C ASP A 112 -13.22 20.51 -4.01
N SER A 113 -12.07 21.15 -4.23
CA SER A 113 -10.90 20.43 -4.76
C SER A 113 -9.56 21.06 -4.47
N VAL A 114 -8.53 20.23 -4.41
CA VAL A 114 -7.13 20.64 -4.21
C VAL A 114 -6.26 20.03 -5.30
N LEU A 115 -5.60 20.88 -6.09
CA LEU A 115 -4.59 20.49 -7.07
C LEU A 115 -3.19 20.68 -6.48
N ARG A 116 -2.36 19.64 -6.55
CA ARG A 116 -0.99 19.64 -6.03
C ARG A 116 -0.02 19.29 -7.15
N ALA A 117 1.00 20.10 -7.34
CA ALA A 117 2.05 19.88 -8.32
C ALA A 117 3.40 19.95 -7.63
N GLY A 118 4.23 18.92 -7.76
CA GLY A 118 5.47 18.89 -7.01
C GLY A 118 6.42 17.79 -7.42
N VAL A 119 7.48 17.68 -6.64
CA VAL A 119 8.51 16.66 -6.79
C VAL A 119 8.51 15.76 -5.57
N ARG A 120 8.87 14.49 -5.78
CA ARG A 120 9.12 13.52 -4.71
C ARG A 120 10.49 12.90 -4.87
N GLY A 121 11.16 12.65 -3.76
CA GLY A 121 12.49 12.06 -3.74
C GLY A 121 12.69 11.21 -2.50
N GLY A 122 13.31 10.05 -2.66
CA GLY A 122 13.38 9.07 -1.58
C GLY A 122 14.43 7.98 -1.77
N TYR A 123 14.45 7.08 -0.80
CA TYR A 123 15.30 5.90 -0.76
C TYR A 123 14.46 4.66 -1.07
N ASP A 124 14.88 3.85 -2.04
CA ASP A 124 14.30 2.53 -2.29
C ASP A 124 15.03 1.48 -1.44
N TYR A 125 14.24 0.69 -0.71
CA TYR A 125 14.69 -0.46 0.03
C TYR A 125 13.82 -1.68 -0.25
N GLN A 126 14.35 -2.61 -1.06
CA GLN A 126 13.69 -3.89 -1.35
C GLN A 126 12.25 -3.73 -1.89
N GLY A 127 12.03 -2.76 -2.78
CA GLY A 127 10.70 -2.48 -3.33
C GLY A 127 9.80 -1.68 -2.39
N ASN A 128 10.40 -0.96 -1.43
CA ASN A 128 9.73 0.00 -0.56
C ASN A 128 10.43 1.35 -0.72
N LEU A 129 9.70 2.32 -1.25
CA LEU A 129 10.18 3.69 -1.41
C LEU A 129 9.75 4.52 -0.21
N PHE A 130 10.71 5.00 0.57
CA PHE A 130 10.48 6.02 1.60
C PHE A 130 10.87 7.38 1.02
N TYR A 131 9.92 8.29 0.91
CA TYR A 131 10.12 9.54 0.16
C TYR A 131 9.63 10.76 0.92
N GLY A 132 10.28 11.89 0.66
CA GLY A 132 9.75 13.22 0.91
C GLY A 132 9.14 13.79 -0.36
N THR A 133 8.12 14.62 -0.23
CA THR A 133 7.47 15.32 -1.34
C THR A 133 7.30 16.78 -0.98
N ALA A 134 7.48 17.66 -1.96
CA ALA A 134 7.25 19.09 -1.77
C ALA A 134 6.88 19.75 -3.09
N GLY A 135 6.11 20.82 -3.01
CA GLY A 135 5.71 21.54 -4.19
C GLY A 135 4.66 22.60 -3.90
N TYR A 136 3.91 22.89 -4.95
CA TYR A 136 2.86 23.88 -4.98
C TYR A 136 1.50 23.24 -4.81
N ALA A 137 0.64 23.85 -4.00
CA ALA A 137 -0.74 23.45 -3.83
C ALA A 137 -1.66 24.63 -4.22
N LYS A 138 -2.77 24.31 -4.87
CA LYS A 138 -3.83 25.25 -5.18
C LYS A 138 -5.15 24.64 -4.71
N ALA A 139 -5.87 25.37 -3.86
CA ALA A 139 -7.24 25.02 -3.48
C ALA A 139 -8.22 25.78 -4.38
N PHE A 140 -9.23 25.08 -4.89
CA PHE A 140 -10.35 25.67 -5.61
C PHE A 140 -11.59 25.61 -4.70
N THR A 141 -12.30 26.73 -4.60
CA THR A 141 -13.55 26.87 -3.84
C THR A 141 -14.65 27.34 -4.79
N GLU A 142 -15.78 26.66 -4.88
CA GLU A 142 -16.95 27.13 -5.63
C GLU A 142 -17.78 28.13 -4.80
N ASP A 143 -18.34 29.10 -5.52
CA ASP A 143 -18.96 30.32 -5.00
C ASP A 143 -20.47 30.13 -4.80
N ASP A 144 -20.95 29.95 -3.55
CA ASP A 144 -22.39 29.95 -3.24
C ASP A 144 -22.87 31.21 -2.48
N ALA A 145 -21.98 31.98 -1.82
CA ALA A 145 -22.39 33.22 -1.12
C ALA A 145 -21.30 34.30 -0.93
N VAL A 146 -20.01 33.94 -0.82
CA VAL A 146 -18.89 34.88 -0.63
C VAL A 146 -17.65 34.31 -1.35
N SER A 147 -17.10 35.08 -2.29
CA SER A 147 -15.91 34.67 -3.06
C SER A 147 -14.65 34.80 -2.22
N VAL A 148 -14.13 33.67 -1.76
CA VAL A 148 -12.94 33.58 -0.90
C VAL A 148 -11.64 33.63 -1.73
N GLY A 149 -11.73 33.44 -3.06
CA GLY A 149 -10.62 33.53 -3.99
C GLY A 149 -9.73 32.27 -4.02
N ASP A 150 -9.15 31.99 -5.19
CA ASP A 150 -8.18 30.91 -5.38
C ASP A 150 -6.96 31.09 -4.45
N SER A 151 -6.77 30.21 -3.46
CA SER A 151 -5.60 30.27 -2.58
C SER A 151 -4.46 29.39 -3.07
N ASN A 152 -3.26 29.97 -3.07
CA ASN A 152 -2.03 29.35 -3.54
C ASN A 152 -1.10 29.13 -2.35
N GLY A 153 -0.56 27.92 -2.22
CA GLY A 153 0.28 27.57 -1.10
C GLY A 153 1.41 26.63 -1.51
N TYR A 154 2.17 26.20 -0.51
CA TYR A 154 3.12 25.12 -0.67
C TYR A 154 2.69 23.93 0.19
N PHE A 155 3.11 22.75 -0.25
CA PHE A 155 2.97 21.54 0.54
C PHE A 155 4.33 20.90 0.76
N VAL A 156 4.45 20.23 1.90
CA VAL A 156 5.57 19.36 2.23
C VAL A 156 5.01 18.11 2.87
N GLY A 157 5.54 16.95 2.51
CA GLY A 157 5.04 15.68 2.99
C GLY A 157 6.09 14.60 3.02
N VAL A 158 5.73 13.51 3.69
CA VAL A 158 6.51 12.29 3.77
C VAL A 158 5.60 11.10 3.50
N GLY A 159 6.12 10.10 2.81
CA GLY A 159 5.35 8.92 2.45
C GLY A 159 6.18 7.67 2.34
N ALA A 160 5.48 6.55 2.32
CA ALA A 160 6.05 5.23 2.05
C ALA A 160 5.17 4.53 1.01
N GLU A 161 5.78 3.98 -0.03
CA GLU A 161 5.10 3.26 -1.12
C GLU A 161 5.79 1.91 -1.35
N SER A 162 5.00 0.83 -1.37
CA SER A 162 5.50 -0.55 -1.46
C SER A 162 4.85 -1.31 -2.60
N PHE A 163 5.63 -2.09 -3.34
CA PHE A 163 5.09 -2.99 -4.36
C PHE A 163 4.31 -4.15 -3.74
N ILE A 164 3.06 -4.30 -4.16
CA ILE A 164 2.20 -5.45 -3.81
C ILE A 164 2.19 -6.48 -4.94
N THR A 165 2.33 -6.01 -6.19
CA THR A 165 2.43 -6.83 -7.41
C THR A 165 3.61 -6.32 -8.25
N ASP A 166 3.80 -6.83 -9.47
CA ASP A 166 4.83 -6.35 -10.40
C ASP A 166 4.60 -4.90 -10.87
N ASN A 167 3.34 -4.47 -10.97
CA ASN A 167 2.95 -3.15 -11.51
C ASN A 167 2.07 -2.34 -10.55
N VAL A 168 1.82 -2.83 -9.34
CA VAL A 168 0.91 -2.17 -8.39
C VAL A 168 1.64 -1.88 -7.10
N THR A 169 1.57 -0.63 -6.67
CA THR A 169 2.07 -0.17 -5.38
C THR A 169 0.94 0.32 -4.49
N VAL A 170 1.13 0.16 -3.19
CA VAL A 170 0.25 0.69 -2.15
C VAL A 170 1.12 1.46 -1.16
N GLY A 171 0.62 2.59 -0.69
CA GLY A 171 1.39 3.45 0.20
C GLY A 171 0.55 4.32 1.10
N THR A 172 1.24 5.05 1.95
CA THR A 172 0.65 6.11 2.79
C THR A 172 1.45 7.38 2.67
N GLU A 173 0.79 8.54 2.66
CA GLU A 173 1.40 9.86 2.60
C GLU A 173 0.81 10.75 3.70
N LEU A 174 1.68 11.44 4.42
CA LEU A 174 1.29 12.52 5.32
C LEU A 174 1.78 13.83 4.70
N VAL A 175 0.86 14.74 4.45
CA VAL A 175 1.14 16.03 3.81
C VAL A 175 0.69 17.15 4.71
N TYR A 176 1.59 18.09 4.94
CA TYR A 176 1.31 19.37 5.54
C TYR A 176 1.25 20.43 4.45
N HIS A 177 0.19 21.22 4.47
CA HIS A 177 -0.02 22.35 3.58
C HIS A 177 0.04 23.62 4.42
N LYS A 178 0.78 24.61 3.92
CA LYS A 178 0.70 25.97 4.44
C LYS A 178 0.24 26.87 3.30
N PHE A 179 -0.92 27.48 3.48
CA PHE A 179 -1.45 28.49 2.59
C PHE A 179 -1.08 29.87 3.13
N GLN A 180 -0.50 30.71 2.29
CA GLN A 180 -0.10 32.08 2.62
C GLN A 180 -0.93 33.01 1.73
N ASP A 181 -1.49 34.08 2.31
CA ASP A 181 -2.38 35.05 1.66
C ASP A 181 -3.74 34.49 1.20
N PHE A 182 -4.70 34.42 2.13
CA PHE A 182 -6.10 34.61 1.75
C PHE A 182 -6.35 36.12 1.54
N GLU A 183 -7.36 36.50 0.75
CA GLU A 183 -7.66 37.91 0.36
C GLU A 183 -8.14 38.80 1.54
N ILE A 184 -8.01 38.28 2.78
CA ILE A 184 -8.18 38.96 4.05
C ILE A 184 -6.82 38.95 4.75
N ASP A 185 -6.26 40.14 5.01
CA ASP A 185 -4.97 40.32 5.72
C ASP A 185 -4.84 39.38 6.94
N ASP A 186 -3.68 38.70 7.06
CA ASP A 186 -3.21 37.90 8.21
C ASP A 186 -3.89 36.54 8.54
N LEU A 187 -4.64 35.91 7.62
CA LEU A 187 -5.12 34.52 7.84
C LEU A 187 -4.09 33.46 7.40
N GLU A 188 -3.41 32.83 8.36
CA GLU A 188 -2.64 31.59 8.13
C GLU A 188 -3.58 30.38 8.29
N ALA A 189 -3.65 29.51 7.28
CA ALA A 189 -4.37 28.23 7.36
C ALA A 189 -3.41 27.07 7.17
N ASP A 190 -3.41 26.18 8.16
CA ASP A 190 -2.60 24.97 8.16
C ASP A 190 -3.52 23.76 7.95
N ALA A 191 -3.16 22.93 6.97
CA ALA A 191 -3.92 21.71 6.69
C ALA A 191 -3.01 20.50 6.70
N THR A 192 -3.37 19.50 7.52
CA THR A 192 -2.66 18.21 7.57
C THR A 192 -3.55 17.13 6.97
N THR A 193 -3.01 16.40 6.01
CA THR A 193 -3.72 15.37 5.27
C THR A 193 -3.00 14.04 5.40
N ALA A 194 -3.73 12.99 5.78
CA ALA A 194 -3.24 11.63 5.83
C ALA A 194 -3.93 10.77 4.77
N ASN A 195 -3.15 10.23 3.83
CA ASN A 195 -3.64 9.54 2.66
C ASN A 195 -3.13 8.11 2.59
N ILE A 196 -3.98 7.22 2.10
CA ILE A 196 -3.63 5.91 1.57
C ILE A 196 -3.74 5.99 0.04
N MET A 197 -2.75 5.44 -0.66
CA MET A 197 -2.67 5.50 -2.11
C MET A 197 -2.53 4.11 -2.72
N VAL A 198 -3.05 3.97 -3.93
CA VAL A 198 -2.85 2.79 -4.77
C VAL A 198 -2.46 3.27 -6.17
N ASN A 199 -1.30 2.84 -6.68
CA ASN A 199 -0.82 3.25 -8.00
C ASN A 199 -0.57 2.04 -8.89
N TYR A 200 -0.91 2.21 -10.16
CA TYR A 200 -0.46 1.35 -11.24
C TYR A 200 0.76 1.98 -11.91
N ARG A 201 1.83 1.20 -12.08
CA ARG A 201 3.11 1.62 -12.68
C ARG A 201 3.33 0.93 -14.02
N PHE A 202 3.74 1.71 -15.02
CA PHE A 202 3.86 1.31 -16.42
C PHE A 202 5.29 0.95 -16.82
#